data_AF-A0A838RME7-F1
#
_entry.id   AF-A0A838RME7-F1
#
_cell.length_a   1.000
_cell.length_b   1.000
_cell.length_c   1.000
_cell.angle_alpha   90.00
_cell.angle_beta   90.00
_cell.angle_gamma   90.00
#
_symmetry.space_group_name_H-M   'P 1'
#
loop_
_entity.id
_entity.type
_entity.pdbx_description
1 polymer ?
#
loop_
_entity_poly.entity_id
_entity_poly.type
_entity_poly.pdbx_seq_one_letter_code
_entity_poly.pdbx_strand_id
1 'polypeptide(L)'
;MRQYLSAALEKTPRPLNITAILKTLFPMSLWEEPATTEHAAEWLLWLYTERPTPALEPLLRAQLESWDRQAPVNLQRAYQTVRLEEVTPLLEEWLGITASATSWPPFPPHLQLPETLVTKAKSLWNPELTRSEGDFFAELDKRSLPAPLQKLAVQETQHYFQVKPEKLTRERFAAFRPYLSPQQQEAYLHRLPMDAPPDLPETPEDVIDWYSDAYLPYRLWQADNQTEDSKQRVERAAHQFVEWYLMQYPKALAGAPLKEHLAFNRVQSLYEEREHWVTLVVVLDGPFPRDAHLLWEGLQSDSDRLAAAEKSYVFAALPTITEFCKPALFGGVIPARSSEYAPLGTTIGPSKSPLEVLREAQVGQFFFWNQDEPDKVYHNRATSDAHLRRNVEAQIQALRSKLKDLVEQLPAHLPLRLVLTADHGRFYGKSERLRPIPNGMEAHGRAAWGTTTRTFPEEGFTVEDGVAYLHGPRFGVAETLALIIGGEAFHTNDGKQGTERFPHGGLFPEEVVVPWFVVLRDFTQPTVEMLFEGQGVAGQSGTLTIEIINLSSQELIVDHVAIRLHSRIEELKCALTMGARERQTLTFPLASWPTPRELETARGEGYIRLLHGPGFPVPARLKLESKEMYQRNDDLFEDLEL
;
A
#
# COMPACT_ATOMS: atom_id res chain seq x y z
N MET A 1 -52.77 -31.46 32.55
CA MET A 1 -52.32 -32.37 31.45
C MET A 1 -53.22 -33.59 31.27
N ARG A 2 -53.42 -34.48 32.26
CA ARG A 2 -54.29 -35.68 32.11
C ARG A 2 -55.73 -35.41 31.64
N GLN A 3 -56.42 -34.42 32.20
CA GLN A 3 -57.80 -34.07 31.77
C GLN A 3 -57.86 -33.47 30.35
N TYR A 4 -56.87 -32.65 29.98
CA TYR A 4 -56.76 -32.08 28.63
C TYR A 4 -56.42 -33.14 27.58
N LEU A 5 -55.54 -34.09 27.91
CA LEU A 5 -55.19 -35.23 27.05
C LEU A 5 -56.40 -36.17 26.83
N SER A 6 -57.17 -36.44 27.88
CA SER A 6 -58.37 -37.28 27.78
C SER A 6 -59.42 -36.66 26.84
N ALA A 7 -59.72 -35.38 27.03
CA ALA A 7 -60.72 -34.67 26.20
C ALA A 7 -60.27 -34.48 24.74
N ALA A 8 -58.96 -34.40 24.48
CA ALA A 8 -58.41 -34.33 23.13
C ALA A 8 -58.48 -35.69 22.43
N LEU A 9 -58.09 -36.78 23.10
CA LEU A 9 -58.11 -38.15 22.57
C LEU A 9 -59.52 -38.70 22.33
N GLU A 10 -60.51 -38.20 23.07
CA GLU A 10 -61.94 -38.50 22.82
C GLU A 10 -62.43 -37.95 21.48
N LYS A 11 -61.78 -36.90 20.95
CA LYS A 11 -62.12 -36.27 19.67
C LYS A 11 -61.32 -36.82 18.48
N THR A 12 -60.37 -37.72 18.71
CA THR A 12 -59.56 -38.33 17.63
C THR A 12 -60.40 -39.37 16.86
N PRO A 13 -60.46 -39.31 15.51
CA PRO A 13 -61.18 -40.26 14.69
C PRO A 13 -60.76 -41.72 14.95
N ARG A 14 -61.73 -42.64 14.93
CA ARG A 14 -61.49 -44.09 15.10
C ARG A 14 -61.47 -44.78 13.71
N PRO A 15 -60.61 -45.80 13.48
CA PRO A 15 -59.67 -46.41 14.43
C PRO A 15 -58.49 -45.49 14.77
N LEU A 16 -58.00 -45.57 16.01
CA LEU A 16 -56.83 -44.78 16.41
C LEU A 16 -55.61 -45.27 15.61
N ASN A 17 -54.93 -44.34 14.96
CA ASN A 17 -53.60 -44.53 14.42
C ASN A 17 -52.63 -43.54 15.07
N ILE A 18 -51.33 -43.87 15.06
CA ILE A 18 -50.29 -43.11 15.77
C ILE A 18 -50.23 -41.66 15.28
N THR A 19 -50.26 -41.44 13.96
CA THR A 19 -50.30 -40.12 13.33
C THR A 19 -51.46 -39.27 13.83
N ALA A 20 -52.67 -39.82 13.90
CA ALA A 20 -53.87 -39.11 14.34
C ALA A 20 -53.79 -38.73 15.83
N ILE A 21 -53.19 -39.59 16.66
CA ILE A 21 -52.92 -39.28 18.06
C ILE A 21 -51.91 -38.13 18.15
N LEU A 22 -50.75 -38.24 17.48
CA LEU A 22 -49.71 -37.21 17.52
C LEU A 22 -50.18 -35.87 16.97
N LYS A 23 -50.97 -35.84 15.89
CA LYS A 23 -51.59 -34.63 15.34
C LYS A 23 -52.63 -34.00 16.29
N THR A 24 -53.32 -34.82 17.09
CA THR A 24 -54.23 -34.32 18.13
C THR A 24 -53.44 -33.68 19.28
N LEU A 25 -52.30 -34.26 19.66
CA LEU A 25 -51.45 -33.77 20.74
C LEU A 25 -50.62 -32.53 20.32
N PHE A 26 -50.16 -32.53 19.08
CA PHE A 26 -49.29 -31.52 18.48
C PHE A 26 -49.82 -31.21 17.07
N PRO A 27 -50.68 -30.20 16.91
CA PRO A 27 -51.37 -29.92 15.65
C PRO A 27 -50.42 -29.27 14.63
N MET A 28 -49.57 -30.10 14.01
CA MET A 28 -48.58 -29.71 13.00
C MET A 28 -48.53 -30.74 11.86
N SER A 29 -47.99 -30.33 10.70
CA SER A 29 -47.93 -31.15 9.49
C SER A 29 -46.86 -32.25 9.52
N LEU A 30 -45.83 -32.09 10.37
CA LEU A 30 -44.71 -33.03 10.56
C LEU A 30 -45.13 -34.50 10.56
N TRP A 31 -46.24 -34.85 11.23
CA TRP A 31 -46.68 -36.24 11.39
C TRP A 31 -47.12 -36.96 10.11
N GLU A 32 -47.48 -36.20 9.07
CA GLU A 32 -48.05 -36.70 7.81
C GLU A 32 -47.07 -36.57 6.63
N GLU A 33 -45.92 -35.93 6.85
CA GLU A 33 -44.94 -35.64 5.81
C GLU A 33 -43.96 -36.81 5.58
N PRO A 34 -43.42 -36.94 4.36
CA PRO A 34 -42.44 -37.98 4.05
C PRO A 34 -41.07 -37.69 4.70
N ALA A 35 -40.31 -38.76 4.96
CA ALA A 35 -38.99 -38.71 5.58
C ALA A 35 -37.91 -38.10 4.65
N THR A 36 -37.95 -36.78 4.46
CA THR A 36 -37.00 -35.98 3.69
C THR A 36 -35.95 -35.34 4.59
N THR A 37 -34.96 -34.66 3.99
CA THR A 37 -33.98 -33.82 4.71
C THR A 37 -34.67 -32.72 5.53
N GLU A 38 -35.68 -32.08 4.95
CA GLU A 38 -36.44 -31.01 5.59
C GLU A 38 -37.19 -31.53 6.81
N HIS A 39 -37.94 -32.61 6.62
CA HIS A 39 -38.67 -33.28 7.69
C HIS A 39 -37.75 -33.75 8.83
N ALA A 40 -36.58 -34.34 8.52
CA ALA A 40 -35.63 -34.78 9.55
C ALA A 40 -35.08 -33.60 10.38
N ALA A 41 -34.80 -32.46 9.73
CA ALA A 41 -34.33 -31.26 10.41
C ALA A 41 -35.43 -30.67 11.30
N GLU A 42 -36.66 -30.56 10.79
CA GLU A 42 -37.82 -30.11 11.56
C GLU A 42 -38.11 -31.00 12.77
N TRP A 43 -38.01 -32.32 12.60
CA TRP A 43 -38.18 -33.28 13.69
C TRP A 43 -37.16 -33.07 14.83
N LEU A 44 -35.87 -32.96 14.49
CA LEU A 44 -34.83 -32.76 15.51
C LEU A 44 -34.96 -31.38 16.17
N LEU A 45 -35.27 -30.34 15.41
CA LEU A 45 -35.55 -29.01 15.96
C LEU A 45 -36.76 -29.04 16.89
N TRP A 46 -37.85 -29.71 16.51
CA TRP A 46 -39.06 -29.87 17.32
C TRP A 46 -38.76 -30.60 18.63
N LEU A 47 -38.02 -31.71 18.60
CA LEU A 47 -37.60 -32.40 19.82
C LEU A 47 -36.77 -31.50 20.73
N TYR A 48 -35.89 -30.69 20.15
CA TYR A 48 -35.02 -29.77 20.86
C TYR A 48 -35.80 -28.63 21.53
N THR A 49 -36.82 -28.09 20.86
CA THR A 49 -37.64 -26.97 21.35
C THR A 49 -38.77 -27.41 22.27
N GLU A 50 -39.59 -28.39 21.86
CA GLU A 50 -40.81 -28.79 22.56
C GLU A 50 -40.56 -29.72 23.75
N ARG A 51 -39.43 -30.46 23.75
CA ARG A 51 -38.99 -31.32 24.85
C ARG A 51 -40.11 -32.23 25.38
N PRO A 52 -40.65 -33.12 24.53
CA PRO A 52 -41.78 -33.96 24.92
C PRO A 52 -41.46 -34.82 26.15
N THR A 53 -42.45 -34.99 27.03
CA THR A 53 -42.25 -35.76 28.27
C THR A 53 -41.93 -37.23 27.97
N PRO A 54 -41.15 -37.93 28.83
CA PRO A 54 -40.80 -39.34 28.63
C PRO A 54 -42.01 -40.29 28.47
N ALA A 55 -43.18 -39.90 28.96
CA ALA A 55 -44.42 -40.67 28.80
C ALA A 55 -44.87 -40.82 27.34
N LEU A 56 -44.42 -39.94 26.43
CA LEU A 56 -44.73 -40.01 24.99
C LEU A 56 -43.69 -40.81 24.20
N GLU A 57 -42.59 -41.23 24.82
CA GLU A 57 -41.49 -41.93 24.15
C GLU A 57 -41.95 -43.19 23.36
N PRO A 58 -42.80 -44.08 23.90
CA PRO A 58 -43.25 -45.26 23.15
C PRO A 58 -44.04 -44.90 21.89
N LEU A 59 -44.84 -43.82 21.95
CA LEU A 59 -45.65 -43.36 20.82
C LEU A 59 -44.77 -42.75 19.73
N LEU A 60 -43.79 -41.94 20.13
CA LEU A 60 -42.83 -41.33 19.20
C LEU A 60 -41.95 -42.40 18.55
N ARG A 61 -41.44 -43.39 19.30
CA ARG A 61 -40.65 -44.51 18.75
C ARG A 61 -41.42 -45.29 17.69
N ALA A 62 -42.70 -45.56 17.94
CA ALA A 62 -43.54 -46.27 16.97
C ALA A 62 -43.74 -45.47 15.66
N GLN A 63 -43.84 -44.13 15.74
CA GLN A 63 -43.88 -43.27 14.54
C GLN A 63 -42.53 -43.27 13.81
N LEU A 64 -41.43 -43.15 14.57
CA LEU A 64 -40.07 -43.13 14.03
C LEU A 64 -39.72 -44.38 13.23
N GLU A 65 -40.14 -45.57 13.66
CA GLU A 65 -39.94 -46.81 12.89
C GLU A 65 -40.52 -46.76 11.48
N SER A 66 -41.60 -46.00 11.27
CA SER A 66 -42.18 -45.79 9.95
C SER A 66 -41.33 -44.86 9.10
N TRP A 67 -40.82 -43.78 9.69
CA TRP A 67 -39.95 -42.83 8.99
C TRP A 67 -38.57 -43.41 8.69
N ASP A 68 -37.96 -44.14 9.62
CA ASP A 68 -36.64 -44.79 9.46
C ASP A 68 -36.59 -45.75 8.27
N ARG A 69 -37.66 -46.53 8.04
CA ARG A 69 -37.78 -47.44 6.87
C ARG A 69 -37.88 -46.72 5.53
N GLN A 70 -38.35 -45.47 5.54
CA GLN A 70 -38.56 -44.66 4.35
C GLN A 70 -37.41 -43.67 4.12
N ALA A 71 -36.59 -43.43 5.14
CA ALA A 71 -35.52 -42.47 5.13
C ALA A 71 -34.29 -42.97 4.34
N PRO A 72 -33.60 -42.08 3.61
CA PRO A 72 -32.24 -42.32 3.15
C PRO A 72 -31.29 -42.70 4.30
N VAL A 73 -30.29 -43.54 4.01
CA VAL A 73 -29.35 -44.08 5.02
C VAL A 73 -28.68 -42.99 5.86
N ASN A 74 -28.33 -41.85 5.26
CA ASN A 74 -27.69 -40.72 5.95
C ASN A 74 -28.63 -39.94 6.89
N LEU A 75 -29.95 -40.18 6.85
CA LEU A 75 -30.94 -39.55 7.73
C LEU A 75 -31.49 -40.49 8.80
N GLN A 76 -31.21 -41.80 8.73
CA GLN A 76 -31.72 -42.78 9.69
C GLN A 76 -31.33 -42.46 11.15
N ARG A 77 -30.12 -41.93 11.40
CA ARG A 77 -29.69 -41.49 12.74
C ARG A 77 -30.65 -40.45 13.36
N ALA A 78 -31.24 -39.58 12.55
CA ALA A 78 -32.21 -38.59 13.03
C ALA A 78 -33.52 -39.24 13.50
N TYR A 79 -33.93 -40.33 12.86
CA TYR A 79 -35.14 -41.09 13.19
C TYR A 79 -34.91 -42.22 14.20
N GLN A 80 -33.71 -42.39 14.74
CA GLN A 80 -33.44 -43.33 15.83
C GLN A 80 -33.50 -42.66 17.22
N THR A 81 -33.66 -41.35 17.22
CA THR A 81 -33.50 -40.49 18.39
C THR A 81 -34.82 -39.92 18.86
N VAL A 82 -35.10 -40.03 20.17
CA VAL A 82 -36.30 -39.47 20.83
C VAL A 82 -35.98 -38.66 22.08
N ARG A 83 -34.75 -38.73 22.59
CA ARG A 83 -34.34 -38.07 23.84
C ARG A 83 -33.51 -36.84 23.56
N LEU A 84 -33.75 -35.77 24.30
CA LEU A 84 -33.03 -34.50 24.14
C LEU A 84 -31.50 -34.63 24.26
N GLU A 85 -31.04 -35.54 25.14
CA GLU A 85 -29.61 -35.85 25.36
C GLU A 85 -28.93 -36.41 24.10
N GLU A 86 -29.69 -37.11 23.26
CA GLU A 86 -29.23 -37.70 22.00
C GLU A 86 -29.43 -36.72 20.82
N VAL A 87 -30.46 -35.86 20.87
CA VAL A 87 -30.75 -34.85 19.83
C VAL A 87 -29.68 -33.78 19.76
N THR A 88 -29.19 -33.32 20.92
CA THR A 88 -28.27 -32.17 20.98
C THR A 88 -26.97 -32.43 20.22
N PRO A 89 -26.24 -33.55 20.46
CA PRO A 89 -25.03 -33.88 19.69
C PRO A 89 -25.30 -34.06 18.20
N LEU A 90 -26.46 -34.63 17.81
CA LEU A 90 -26.81 -34.80 16.40
C LEU A 90 -27.05 -33.46 15.68
N LEU A 91 -27.77 -32.54 16.32
CA LEU A 91 -27.94 -31.19 15.79
C LEU A 91 -26.63 -30.43 15.73
N GLU A 92 -25.77 -30.54 16.76
CA GLU A 92 -24.45 -29.91 16.75
C GLU A 92 -23.56 -30.43 15.60
N GLU A 93 -23.57 -31.74 15.35
CA GLU A 93 -22.86 -32.36 14.23
C GLU A 93 -23.42 -31.89 12.88
N TRP A 94 -24.74 -31.94 12.69
CA TRP A 94 -25.38 -31.61 11.42
C TRP A 94 -25.25 -30.12 11.09
N LEU A 95 -25.36 -29.25 12.09
CA LEU A 95 -25.17 -27.80 11.94
C LEU A 95 -23.69 -27.40 11.81
N GLY A 96 -22.75 -28.35 11.93
CA GLY A 96 -21.31 -28.12 11.88
C GLY A 96 -20.74 -27.37 13.09
N ILE A 97 -21.50 -27.28 14.18
CA ILE A 97 -21.04 -26.70 15.45
C ILE A 97 -19.87 -27.52 16.00
N THR A 98 -20.00 -28.84 15.96
CA THR A 98 -18.94 -29.81 16.26
C THR A 98 -18.48 -30.51 14.96
N ALA A 99 -17.32 -31.15 15.00
CA ALA A 99 -16.86 -31.96 13.88
C ALA A 99 -17.77 -33.18 13.72
N SER A 100 -18.25 -33.46 12.51
CA SER A 100 -19.12 -34.61 12.26
C SER A 100 -18.33 -35.80 11.70
N ALA A 101 -18.60 -36.98 12.24
CA ALA A 101 -18.17 -38.26 11.66
C ALA A 101 -19.15 -38.77 10.58
N THR A 102 -20.27 -38.07 10.36
CA THR A 102 -21.35 -38.46 9.45
C THR A 102 -21.48 -37.46 8.31
N SER A 103 -21.70 -37.95 7.09
CA SER A 103 -22.01 -37.10 5.95
C SER A 103 -23.49 -36.74 5.96
N TRP A 104 -23.82 -35.63 6.61
CA TRP A 104 -25.16 -35.06 6.58
C TRP A 104 -25.42 -34.31 5.26
N PRO A 105 -26.65 -34.33 4.74
CA PRO A 105 -27.04 -33.41 3.68
C PRO A 105 -27.05 -31.96 4.20
N PRO A 106 -27.01 -30.94 3.31
CA PRO A 106 -27.10 -29.54 3.73
C PRO A 106 -28.35 -29.27 4.58
N PHE A 107 -28.20 -28.52 5.67
CA PHE A 107 -29.33 -28.16 6.52
C PHE A 107 -30.29 -27.22 5.76
N PRO A 108 -31.62 -27.41 5.86
CA PRO A 108 -32.57 -26.59 5.11
C PRO A 108 -32.46 -25.09 5.46
N PRO A 109 -32.28 -24.19 4.47
CA PRO A 109 -31.91 -22.79 4.71
C PRO A 109 -33.06 -21.91 5.24
N HIS A 110 -34.32 -22.34 5.09
CA HIS A 110 -35.49 -21.58 5.53
C HIS A 110 -35.87 -21.88 6.99
N LEU A 111 -35.33 -22.96 7.59
CA LEU A 111 -35.61 -23.31 8.97
C LEU A 111 -34.86 -22.38 9.92
N GLN A 112 -35.59 -21.85 10.90
CA GLN A 112 -35.02 -20.96 11.90
C GLN A 112 -34.31 -21.76 12.99
N LEU A 113 -33.05 -21.41 13.25
CA LEU A 113 -32.28 -22.03 14.33
C LEU A 113 -32.66 -21.39 15.68
N PRO A 114 -32.95 -22.20 16.72
CA PRO A 114 -33.11 -21.72 18.08
C PRO A 114 -31.89 -20.89 18.53
N GLU A 115 -32.13 -19.75 19.19
CA GLU A 115 -31.07 -18.86 19.67
C GLU A 115 -30.09 -19.59 20.60
N THR A 116 -30.56 -20.55 21.38
CA THR A 116 -29.72 -21.37 22.26
C THR A 116 -28.64 -22.17 21.50
N LEU A 117 -28.92 -22.65 20.28
CA LEU A 117 -27.92 -23.34 19.44
C LEU A 117 -26.90 -22.34 18.87
N VAL A 118 -27.34 -21.13 18.52
CA VAL A 118 -26.46 -20.04 18.07
C VAL A 118 -25.51 -19.61 19.21
N THR A 119 -26.04 -19.42 20.42
CA THR A 119 -25.24 -19.13 21.62
C THR A 119 -24.27 -20.26 21.93
N LYS A 120 -24.71 -21.52 21.81
CA LYS A 120 -23.87 -22.70 22.01
C LYS A 120 -22.71 -22.74 21.02
N ALA A 121 -22.96 -22.51 19.73
CA ALA A 121 -21.93 -22.43 18.70
C ALA A 121 -20.86 -21.39 19.06
N LYS A 122 -21.29 -20.17 19.40
CA LYS A 122 -20.38 -19.10 19.86
C LYS A 122 -19.55 -19.52 21.08
N SER A 123 -20.18 -20.15 22.07
CA SER A 123 -19.50 -20.59 23.30
C SER A 123 -18.42 -21.65 23.06
N LEU A 124 -18.57 -22.46 22.00
CA LEU A 124 -17.61 -23.49 21.61
C LEU A 124 -16.53 -22.92 20.69
N TRP A 125 -16.88 -22.07 19.73
CA TRP A 125 -15.95 -21.57 18.72
C TRP A 125 -14.98 -20.51 19.26
N ASN A 126 -15.39 -19.67 20.21
CA ASN A 126 -14.51 -18.61 20.73
C ASN A 126 -13.26 -19.15 21.46
N PRO A 127 -13.37 -20.18 22.33
CA PRO A 127 -12.20 -20.86 22.87
C PRO A 127 -11.31 -21.50 21.80
N GLU A 128 -11.90 -22.08 20.76
CA GLU A 128 -11.17 -22.72 19.64
C GLU A 128 -10.40 -21.69 18.80
N LEU A 129 -11.05 -20.58 18.42
CA LEU A 129 -10.41 -19.46 17.73
C LEU A 129 -9.24 -18.91 18.54
N THR A 130 -9.39 -18.81 19.86
CA THR A 130 -8.32 -18.35 20.74
C THR A 130 -7.16 -19.34 20.78
N ARG A 131 -7.44 -20.64 20.94
CA ARG A 131 -6.41 -21.70 21.05
C ARG A 131 -5.65 -21.94 19.74
N SER A 132 -6.37 -21.88 18.62
CA SER A 132 -5.81 -22.02 17.26
C SER A 132 -5.17 -20.73 16.73
N GLU A 133 -5.17 -19.66 17.54
CA GLU A 133 -4.71 -18.34 17.13
C GLU A 133 -5.39 -17.80 15.84
N GLY A 134 -6.64 -18.18 15.62
CA GLY A 134 -7.46 -17.77 14.46
C GLY A 134 -7.54 -18.79 13.33
N ASP A 135 -6.77 -19.88 13.34
CA ASP A 135 -6.78 -20.89 12.26
C ASP A 135 -8.07 -21.72 12.22
N PHE A 136 -8.82 -21.77 13.32
CA PHE A 136 -10.06 -22.55 13.42
C PHE A 136 -11.11 -22.18 12.37
N PHE A 137 -11.11 -20.95 11.83
CA PHE A 137 -12.05 -20.60 10.76
C PHE A 137 -11.86 -21.46 9.51
N ALA A 138 -10.61 -21.80 9.15
CA ALA A 138 -10.35 -22.66 8.00
C ALA A 138 -10.88 -24.10 8.20
N GLU A 139 -11.05 -24.53 9.46
CA GLU A 139 -11.74 -25.78 9.77
C GLU A 139 -13.26 -25.64 9.68
N LEU A 140 -13.81 -24.52 10.18
CA LEU A 140 -15.24 -24.22 10.09
C LEU A 140 -15.71 -24.08 8.64
N ASP A 141 -14.90 -23.47 7.78
CA ASP A 141 -15.22 -23.26 6.37
C ASP A 141 -15.35 -24.57 5.57
N LYS A 142 -14.63 -25.61 6.02
CA LYS A 142 -14.76 -26.97 5.48
C LYS A 142 -16.04 -27.67 5.95
N ARG A 143 -16.74 -27.12 6.95
CA ARG A 143 -18.01 -27.67 7.45
C ARG A 143 -19.17 -27.10 6.66
N SER A 144 -20.21 -27.90 6.45
CA SER A 144 -21.44 -27.47 5.79
C SER A 144 -22.30 -26.61 6.74
N LEU A 145 -21.87 -25.38 7.02
CA LEU A 145 -22.57 -24.47 7.93
C LEU A 145 -23.82 -23.85 7.27
N PRO A 146 -24.97 -23.84 7.97
CA PRO A 146 -26.11 -23.01 7.58
C PRO A 146 -25.75 -21.52 7.59
N ALA A 147 -26.38 -20.72 6.72
CA ALA A 147 -26.06 -19.30 6.55
C ALA A 147 -26.02 -18.47 7.86
N PRO A 148 -26.97 -18.65 8.83
CA PRO A 148 -26.88 -17.93 10.11
C PRO A 148 -25.62 -18.25 10.92
N LEU A 149 -25.17 -19.51 10.89
CA LEU A 149 -23.98 -19.97 11.61
C LEU A 149 -22.68 -19.63 10.87
N GLN A 150 -22.69 -19.62 9.54
CA GLN A 150 -21.56 -19.13 8.75
C GLN A 150 -21.33 -17.63 9.01
N LYS A 151 -22.41 -16.83 9.03
CA LYS A 151 -22.34 -15.41 9.38
C LYS A 151 -21.78 -15.22 10.79
N LEU A 152 -22.22 -16.02 11.76
CA LEU A 152 -21.69 -16.00 13.13
C LEU A 152 -20.19 -16.34 13.15
N ALA A 153 -19.77 -17.40 12.46
CA ALA A 153 -18.37 -17.82 12.40
C ALA A 153 -17.46 -16.70 11.86
N VAL A 154 -17.89 -16.04 10.79
CA VAL A 154 -17.19 -14.88 10.22
C VAL A 154 -17.15 -13.73 11.22
N GLN A 155 -18.26 -13.42 11.89
CA GLN A 155 -18.32 -12.34 12.89
C GLN A 155 -17.39 -12.58 14.08
N GLU A 156 -17.37 -13.80 14.63
CA GLU A 156 -16.46 -14.11 15.75
C GLU A 156 -15.00 -14.13 15.31
N THR A 157 -14.70 -14.59 14.09
CA THR A 157 -13.35 -14.54 13.50
C THR A 157 -12.89 -13.09 13.28
N GLN A 158 -13.77 -12.24 12.77
CA GLN A 158 -13.50 -10.81 12.63
C GLN A 158 -13.26 -10.15 13.99
N HIS A 159 -14.08 -10.47 14.99
CA HIS A 159 -13.90 -9.95 16.34
C HIS A 159 -12.56 -10.39 16.93
N TYR A 160 -12.16 -11.65 16.72
CA TYR A 160 -10.86 -12.16 17.13
C TYR A 160 -9.71 -11.34 16.54
N PHE A 161 -9.66 -11.14 15.22
CA PHE A 161 -8.59 -10.37 14.58
C PHE A 161 -8.66 -8.85 14.84
N GLN A 162 -9.82 -8.32 15.25
CA GLN A 162 -9.91 -6.95 15.76
C GLN A 162 -9.21 -6.80 17.12
N VAL A 163 -9.31 -7.81 17.98
CA VAL A 163 -8.65 -7.83 19.29
C VAL A 163 -7.18 -8.26 19.18
N LYS A 164 -6.85 -9.09 18.20
CA LYS A 164 -5.53 -9.70 17.94
C LYS A 164 -5.06 -9.43 16.50
N PRO A 165 -4.82 -8.17 16.11
CA PRO A 165 -4.42 -7.83 14.75
C PRO A 165 -3.07 -8.46 14.36
N GLU A 166 -2.17 -8.70 15.31
CA GLU A 166 -0.86 -9.32 15.10
C GLU A 166 -0.94 -10.78 14.61
N LYS A 167 -2.11 -11.42 14.78
CA LYS A 167 -2.36 -12.80 14.32
C LYS A 167 -2.95 -12.85 12.91
N LEU A 168 -3.27 -11.73 12.30
CA LEU A 168 -3.81 -11.70 10.94
C LEU A 168 -2.69 -11.92 9.91
N THR A 169 -2.78 -12.98 9.12
CA THR A 169 -1.88 -13.24 7.97
C THR A 169 -2.63 -13.18 6.65
N ARG A 170 -1.90 -13.15 5.53
CA ARG A 170 -2.50 -13.21 4.19
C ARG A 170 -3.28 -14.52 3.99
N GLU A 171 -2.78 -15.66 4.45
CA GLU A 171 -3.51 -16.93 4.33
C GLU A 171 -4.78 -16.92 5.17
N ARG A 172 -4.70 -16.46 6.42
CA ARG A 172 -5.86 -16.37 7.32
C ARG A 172 -6.93 -15.43 6.77
N PHE A 173 -6.53 -14.28 6.24
CA PHE A 173 -7.44 -13.37 5.57
C PHE A 173 -8.08 -14.01 4.34
N ALA A 174 -7.31 -14.71 3.50
CA ALA A 174 -7.83 -15.39 2.32
C ALA A 174 -8.96 -16.38 2.65
N ALA A 175 -8.89 -17.04 3.81
CA ALA A 175 -9.91 -18.01 4.24
C ALA A 175 -11.29 -17.37 4.47
N PHE A 176 -11.37 -16.21 5.15
CA PHE A 176 -12.67 -15.57 5.44
C PHE A 176 -13.03 -14.40 4.51
N ARG A 177 -12.11 -13.94 3.66
CA ARG A 177 -12.31 -12.86 2.67
C ARG A 177 -13.56 -13.02 1.81
N PRO A 178 -13.92 -14.22 1.28
CA PRO A 178 -15.10 -14.39 0.42
C PRO A 178 -16.42 -13.99 1.09
N TYR A 179 -16.45 -13.98 2.43
CA TYR A 179 -17.64 -13.67 3.22
C TYR A 179 -17.74 -12.19 3.65
N LEU A 180 -16.79 -11.37 3.22
CA LEU A 180 -16.70 -9.96 3.58
C LEU A 180 -17.23 -9.05 2.48
N SER A 181 -17.85 -7.93 2.87
CA SER A 181 -18.16 -6.85 1.93
C SER A 181 -16.88 -6.20 1.39
N PRO A 182 -16.90 -5.53 0.21
CA PRO A 182 -15.73 -4.85 -0.34
C PRO A 182 -15.06 -3.88 0.63
N GLN A 183 -15.87 -3.10 1.37
CA GLN A 183 -15.38 -2.17 2.40
C GLN A 183 -14.68 -2.90 3.55
N GLN A 184 -15.21 -4.05 3.98
CA GLN A 184 -14.55 -4.87 5.00
C GLN A 184 -13.24 -5.46 4.47
N GLN A 185 -13.22 -5.94 3.23
CA GLN A 185 -11.99 -6.48 2.62
C GLN A 185 -10.88 -5.44 2.58
N GLU A 186 -11.18 -4.22 2.13
CA GLU A 186 -10.25 -3.10 2.10
C GLU A 186 -9.70 -2.78 3.51
N ALA A 187 -10.58 -2.70 4.52
CA ALA A 187 -10.18 -2.45 5.90
C ALA A 187 -9.21 -3.52 6.47
N TYR A 188 -9.36 -4.79 6.07
CA TYR A 188 -8.43 -5.86 6.46
C TYR A 188 -7.14 -5.85 5.64
N LEU A 189 -7.20 -5.54 4.34
CA LEU A 189 -6.01 -5.39 3.51
C LEU A 189 -5.05 -4.33 4.08
N HIS A 190 -5.58 -3.22 4.60
CA HIS A 190 -4.78 -2.19 5.27
C HIS A 190 -4.14 -2.63 6.60
N ARG A 191 -4.62 -3.74 7.20
CA ARG A 191 -4.10 -4.28 8.46
C ARG A 191 -3.15 -5.47 8.28
N LEU A 192 -3.11 -6.04 7.07
CA LEU A 192 -2.22 -7.16 6.80
C LEU A 192 -0.76 -6.73 6.97
N PRO A 193 0.09 -7.56 7.59
CA PRO A 193 1.52 -7.30 7.67
C PRO A 193 2.11 -6.99 6.29
N MET A 194 2.86 -5.90 6.22
CA MET A 194 3.64 -5.54 5.04
C MET A 194 5.06 -6.08 5.21
N ASP A 195 5.68 -6.48 4.11
CA ASP A 195 7.09 -6.89 4.13
C ASP A 195 7.94 -5.69 4.57
N ALA A 196 8.91 -5.94 5.46
CA ALA A 196 9.82 -4.90 5.92
C ALA A 196 10.62 -4.35 4.73
N PRO A 197 10.96 -3.04 4.72
CA PRO A 197 11.81 -2.50 3.67
C PRO A 197 13.14 -3.26 3.64
N PRO A 198 13.68 -3.58 2.45
CA PRO A 198 14.98 -4.20 2.34
C PRO A 198 16.07 -3.22 2.83
N ASP A 199 17.30 -3.71 2.98
CA ASP A 199 18.43 -2.84 3.32
C ASP A 199 18.60 -1.73 2.27
N LEU A 200 19.07 -0.56 2.73
CA LEU A 200 19.22 0.61 1.89
C LEU A 200 20.24 0.35 0.76
N PRO A 201 19.91 0.68 -0.51
CA PRO A 201 20.84 0.59 -1.63
C PRO A 201 21.87 1.72 -1.63
N GLU A 202 22.85 1.67 -2.54
CA GLU A 202 23.99 2.60 -2.55
C GLU A 202 23.79 3.84 -3.44
N THR A 203 23.15 3.68 -4.60
CA THR A 203 23.00 4.77 -5.59
C THR A 203 21.77 5.63 -5.30
N PRO A 204 21.80 6.94 -5.56
CA PRO A 204 20.67 7.84 -5.30
C PRO A 204 19.35 7.40 -5.94
N GLU A 205 19.38 6.89 -7.17
CA GLU A 205 18.22 6.42 -7.92
C GLU A 205 17.57 5.22 -7.21
N ASP A 206 18.35 4.19 -6.91
CA ASP A 206 17.87 3.03 -6.16
C ASP A 206 17.37 3.42 -4.76
N VAL A 207 17.94 4.45 -4.11
CA VAL A 207 17.45 4.96 -2.82
C VAL A 207 16.09 5.65 -2.96
N ILE A 208 15.85 6.36 -4.06
CA ILE A 208 14.54 6.94 -4.38
C ILE A 208 13.51 5.82 -4.60
N ASP A 209 13.87 4.78 -5.36
CA ASP A 209 13.00 3.62 -5.60
C ASP A 209 12.73 2.85 -4.31
N TRP A 210 13.76 2.62 -3.48
CA TRP A 210 13.61 2.04 -2.14
C TRP A 210 12.65 2.86 -1.28
N TYR A 211 12.76 4.19 -1.35
CA TYR A 211 11.90 5.09 -0.59
C TYR A 211 10.44 4.98 -1.04
N SER A 212 10.18 5.06 -2.35
CA SER A 212 8.82 5.06 -2.90
C SER A 212 8.14 3.70 -2.79
N ASP A 213 8.86 2.62 -3.03
CA ASP A 213 8.28 1.30 -3.28
C ASP A 213 8.29 0.42 -2.03
N ALA A 214 9.21 0.66 -1.10
CA ALA A 214 9.36 -0.15 0.11
C ALA A 214 9.20 0.65 1.41
N TYR A 215 10.02 1.68 1.63
CA TYR A 215 10.04 2.40 2.90
C TYR A 215 8.74 3.17 3.16
N LEU A 216 8.31 4.04 2.25
CA LEU A 216 7.14 4.88 2.47
C LEU A 216 5.84 4.07 2.65
N PRO A 217 5.53 3.05 1.82
CA PRO A 217 4.38 2.18 2.05
C PRO A 217 4.44 1.49 3.42
N TYR A 218 5.60 0.96 3.82
CA TYR A 218 5.78 0.33 5.12
C TYR A 218 5.61 1.33 6.27
N ARG A 219 6.14 2.55 6.10
CA ARG A 219 6.06 3.65 7.06
C ARG A 219 4.62 4.09 7.32
N LEU A 220 3.80 4.17 6.27
CA LEU A 220 2.37 4.48 6.35
C LEU A 220 1.62 3.36 7.07
N TRP A 221 1.86 2.11 6.66
CA TRP A 221 1.27 0.93 7.30
C TRP A 221 1.64 0.85 8.79
N GLN A 222 2.90 1.10 9.13
CA GLN A 222 3.40 1.09 10.51
C GLN A 222 2.66 2.09 11.38
N ALA A 223 2.38 3.29 10.88
CA ALA A 223 1.72 4.32 11.66
C ALA A 223 0.25 3.99 12.01
N ASP A 224 -0.42 3.23 11.13
CA ASP A 224 -1.82 2.82 11.33
C ASP A 224 -1.93 1.53 12.18
N ASN A 225 -0.88 0.69 12.23
CA ASN A 225 -0.89 -0.59 12.96
C ASN A 225 -0.07 -0.61 14.27
N GLN A 226 0.93 0.27 14.42
CA GLN A 226 1.68 0.59 15.65
C GLN A 226 2.23 -0.58 16.48
N THR A 227 2.75 -1.64 15.85
CA THR A 227 3.48 -2.68 16.59
C THR A 227 4.89 -2.20 16.98
N GLU A 228 5.43 -2.68 18.10
CA GLU A 228 6.79 -2.31 18.54
C GLU A 228 7.87 -2.80 17.57
N ASP A 229 7.72 -4.03 17.03
CA ASP A 229 8.64 -4.57 16.01
C ASP A 229 8.66 -3.72 14.73
N SER A 230 7.49 -3.30 14.25
CA SER A 230 7.43 -2.43 13.07
C SER A 230 8.02 -1.04 13.31
N LYS A 231 7.89 -0.50 14.53
CA LYS A 231 8.55 0.76 14.92
C LYS A 231 10.08 0.63 14.88
N GLN A 232 10.63 -0.43 15.47
CA GLN A 232 12.08 -0.67 15.47
C GLN A 232 12.63 -0.86 14.06
N ARG A 233 11.87 -1.52 13.16
CA ARG A 233 12.26 -1.67 11.75
C ARG A 233 12.30 -0.33 11.01
N VAL A 234 11.31 0.55 11.23
CA VAL A 234 11.31 1.90 10.67
C VAL A 234 12.51 2.70 11.19
N GLU A 235 12.78 2.66 12.50
CA GLU A 235 13.92 3.38 13.09
C GLU A 235 15.26 2.88 12.53
N ARG A 236 15.45 1.57 12.39
CA ARG A 236 16.64 0.99 11.75
C ARG A 236 16.79 1.47 10.31
N ALA A 237 15.73 1.38 9.50
CA ALA A 237 15.74 1.79 8.10
C ALA A 237 16.04 3.30 7.95
N ALA A 238 15.43 4.13 8.81
CA ALA A 238 15.71 5.56 8.85
C ALA A 238 17.16 5.85 9.24
N HIS A 239 17.71 5.15 10.24
CA HIS A 239 19.12 5.32 10.63
C HIS A 239 20.10 4.95 9.50
N GLN A 240 19.86 3.83 8.79
CA GLN A 240 20.67 3.46 7.61
C GLN A 240 20.64 4.57 6.55
N PHE A 241 19.46 5.14 6.28
CA PHE A 241 19.31 6.28 5.37
C PHE A 241 20.07 7.52 5.86
N VAL A 242 19.96 7.86 7.15
CA VAL A 242 20.63 9.02 7.75
C VAL A 242 22.15 8.91 7.58
N GLU A 243 22.72 7.76 7.93
CA GLU A 243 24.16 7.51 7.80
C GLU A 243 24.62 7.64 6.34
N TRP A 244 23.89 7.02 5.41
CA TRP A 244 24.15 7.15 3.99
C TRP A 244 24.06 8.62 3.53
N TYR A 245 22.99 9.32 3.87
CA TYR A 245 22.75 10.68 3.40
C TYR A 245 23.78 11.68 3.92
N LEU A 246 24.18 11.56 5.20
CA LEU A 246 25.24 12.39 5.78
C LEU A 246 26.59 12.19 5.09
N MET A 247 26.88 10.97 4.63
CA MET A 247 28.10 10.66 3.87
C MET A 247 28.03 11.13 2.41
N GLN A 248 26.85 11.10 1.78
CA GLN A 248 26.69 11.43 0.37
C GLN A 248 26.44 12.92 0.11
N TYR A 249 25.71 13.61 0.96
CA TYR A 249 25.34 15.02 0.76
C TYR A 249 26.55 15.95 0.53
N PRO A 250 27.61 15.98 1.36
CA PRO A 250 28.76 16.84 1.11
C PRO A 250 29.49 16.47 -0.20
N LYS A 251 29.50 15.18 -0.59
CA LYS A 251 30.06 14.74 -1.87
C LYS A 251 29.19 15.21 -3.05
N ALA A 252 27.86 15.23 -2.88
CA ALA A 252 26.92 15.77 -3.86
C ALA A 252 27.17 17.25 -4.14
N LEU A 253 27.43 18.04 -3.09
CA LEU A 253 27.82 19.45 -3.23
C LEU A 253 29.13 19.62 -4.03
N ALA A 254 30.01 18.62 -4.00
CA ALA A 254 31.25 18.57 -4.76
C ALA A 254 31.11 17.93 -6.17
N GLY A 255 29.91 17.51 -6.59
CA GLY A 255 29.67 16.95 -7.92
C GLY A 255 29.43 15.45 -8.00
N ALA A 256 29.32 14.73 -6.88
CA ALA A 256 28.97 13.31 -6.88
C ALA A 256 27.52 13.06 -7.41
N PRO A 257 27.16 11.81 -7.79
CA PRO A 257 25.88 11.51 -8.46
C PRO A 257 24.62 12.05 -7.77
N LEU A 258 24.57 12.06 -6.43
CA LEU A 258 23.45 12.62 -5.66
C LEU A 258 23.16 14.08 -6.01
N LYS A 259 24.12 14.83 -6.59
CA LYS A 259 23.96 16.22 -7.03
C LYS A 259 22.71 16.40 -7.91
N GLU A 260 22.47 15.50 -8.86
CA GLU A 260 21.38 15.63 -9.84
C GLU A 260 20.00 15.46 -9.19
N HIS A 261 19.96 14.87 -8.00
CA HIS A 261 18.76 14.58 -7.23
C HIS A 261 18.52 15.56 -6.08
N LEU A 262 19.40 16.55 -5.87
CA LEU A 262 19.12 17.63 -4.90
C LEU A 262 18.08 18.59 -5.48
N ALA A 263 17.05 18.92 -4.72
CA ALA A 263 15.90 19.70 -5.19
C ALA A 263 16.30 21.04 -5.85
N PHE A 264 17.29 21.74 -5.28
CA PHE A 264 17.81 23.00 -5.83
C PHE A 264 18.67 22.81 -7.09
N ASN A 265 19.27 21.64 -7.32
CA ASN A 265 19.94 21.37 -8.59
C ASN A 265 18.92 20.92 -9.64
N ARG A 266 17.94 20.11 -9.24
CA ARG A 266 16.87 19.65 -10.13
C ARG A 266 16.07 20.83 -10.71
N VAL A 267 15.76 21.84 -9.90
CA VAL A 267 15.08 23.05 -10.38
C VAL A 267 15.97 23.90 -11.29
N GLN A 268 17.29 23.91 -11.08
CA GLN A 268 18.24 24.59 -11.96
C GLN A 268 18.28 23.90 -13.33
N SER A 269 18.38 22.57 -13.38
CA SER A 269 18.28 21.80 -14.63
C SER A 269 16.95 22.02 -15.33
N LEU A 270 15.84 22.01 -14.57
CA LEU A 270 14.51 22.31 -15.12
C LEU A 270 14.43 23.72 -15.72
N TYR A 271 15.08 24.70 -15.08
CA TYR A 271 15.17 26.06 -15.59
C TYR A 271 16.00 26.15 -16.87
N GLU A 272 17.11 25.41 -16.96
CA GLU A 272 17.92 25.35 -18.18
C GLU A 272 17.14 24.77 -19.38
N GLU A 273 16.20 23.85 -19.12
CA GLU A 273 15.30 23.24 -20.11
C GLU A 273 14.03 24.04 -20.44
N ARG A 274 13.89 25.27 -19.93
CA ARG A 274 12.61 26.03 -19.99
C ARG A 274 12.16 26.43 -21.39
N GLU A 275 13.03 26.38 -22.40
CA GLU A 275 12.83 26.97 -23.74
C GLU A 275 11.61 26.44 -24.52
N HIS A 276 10.97 25.37 -24.06
CA HIS A 276 9.84 24.74 -24.75
C HIS A 276 8.51 24.84 -24.02
N TRP A 277 8.51 25.32 -22.77
CA TRP A 277 7.34 25.31 -21.91
C TRP A 277 7.18 26.64 -21.19
N VAL A 278 5.94 26.97 -20.86
CA VAL A 278 5.69 27.78 -19.66
C VAL A 278 5.73 26.83 -18.48
N THR A 279 6.62 27.09 -17.52
CA THR A 279 6.79 26.20 -16.37
C THR A 279 6.19 26.83 -15.11
N LEU A 280 5.26 26.11 -14.49
CA LEU A 280 4.72 26.43 -13.17
C LEU A 280 5.20 25.38 -12.16
N VAL A 281 6.05 25.79 -11.23
CA VAL A 281 6.47 24.98 -10.09
C VAL A 281 5.56 25.28 -8.90
N VAL A 282 4.68 24.35 -8.55
CA VAL A 282 3.83 24.42 -7.36
C VAL A 282 4.63 23.87 -6.19
N VAL A 283 4.94 24.73 -5.23
CA VAL A 283 5.75 24.37 -4.06
C VAL A 283 4.84 24.29 -2.84
N LEU A 284 4.68 23.08 -2.33
CA LEU A 284 3.95 22.80 -1.10
C LEU A 284 4.89 22.99 0.09
N ASP A 285 4.46 23.72 1.11
CA ASP A 285 5.23 23.87 2.35
C ASP A 285 5.11 22.60 3.20
N GLY A 286 6.25 21.93 3.40
CA GLY A 286 6.39 20.78 4.29
C GLY A 286 5.40 19.63 4.10
N PRO A 287 4.83 19.27 2.93
CA PRO A 287 3.81 18.24 2.84
C PRO A 287 4.30 16.90 3.40
N PHE A 288 3.38 16.11 3.96
CA PHE A 288 3.68 14.70 4.14
C PHE A 288 3.60 14.00 2.76
N PRO A 289 4.47 13.03 2.42
CA PRO A 289 4.49 12.41 1.09
C PRO A 289 3.12 11.86 0.61
N ARG A 290 2.26 11.40 1.53
CA ARG A 290 0.87 11.00 1.20
C ARG A 290 0.05 12.14 0.61
N ASP A 291 0.25 13.37 1.06
CA ASP A 291 -0.50 14.54 0.61
C ASP A 291 -0.22 14.83 -0.87
N ALA A 292 1.05 14.75 -1.25
CA ALA A 292 1.47 14.90 -2.64
C ALA A 292 0.94 13.75 -3.53
N HIS A 293 0.87 12.53 -3.00
CA HIS A 293 0.29 11.39 -3.73
C HIS A 293 -1.21 11.58 -3.98
N LEU A 294 -1.97 12.03 -2.96
CA LEU A 294 -3.39 12.34 -3.09
C LEU A 294 -3.64 13.46 -4.10
N LEU A 295 -2.78 14.48 -4.11
CA LEU A 295 -2.84 15.55 -5.11
C LEU A 295 -2.59 15.02 -6.52
N TRP A 296 -1.53 14.21 -6.68
CA TRP A 296 -1.17 13.59 -7.96
C TRP A 296 -2.29 12.72 -8.53
N GLU A 297 -2.79 11.75 -7.75
CA GLU A 297 -3.88 10.85 -8.16
C GLU A 297 -5.12 11.64 -8.56
N GLY A 298 -5.49 12.63 -7.75
CA GLY A 298 -6.63 13.49 -8.03
C GLY A 298 -6.47 14.32 -9.31
N LEU A 299 -5.27 14.79 -9.63
CA LEU A 299 -5.04 15.53 -10.88
C LEU A 299 -5.17 14.63 -12.12
N GLN A 300 -4.74 13.36 -12.00
CA GLN A 300 -4.89 12.39 -13.09
C GLN A 300 -6.35 11.97 -13.31
N SER A 301 -7.17 11.93 -12.26
CA SER A 301 -8.59 11.57 -12.37
C SER A 301 -9.49 12.71 -12.84
N ASP A 302 -9.15 13.95 -12.49
CA ASP A 302 -10.08 15.07 -12.59
C ASP A 302 -9.94 15.88 -13.88
N SER A 303 -8.87 15.70 -14.65
CA SER A 303 -8.60 16.50 -15.86
C SER A 303 -8.02 15.66 -17.00
N ASP A 304 -8.78 15.56 -18.10
CA ASP A 304 -8.32 14.93 -19.35
C ASP A 304 -7.20 15.72 -20.05
N ARG A 305 -6.91 16.93 -19.57
CA ARG A 305 -5.89 17.83 -20.12
C ARG A 305 -4.55 17.68 -19.44
N LEU A 306 -4.43 16.94 -18.34
CA LEU A 306 -3.17 16.76 -17.64
C LEU A 306 -2.70 15.33 -17.83
N ALA A 307 -1.57 15.17 -18.51
CA ALA A 307 -0.90 13.88 -18.63
C ALA A 307 0.27 13.81 -17.65
N ALA A 308 0.36 12.71 -16.91
CA ALA A 308 1.56 12.36 -16.16
C ALA A 308 2.77 12.26 -17.11
N ALA A 309 3.86 12.97 -16.78
CA ALA A 309 5.13 12.85 -17.49
C ALA A 309 6.22 12.23 -16.62
N GLU A 310 6.27 12.60 -15.33
CA GLU A 310 7.25 12.07 -14.38
C GLU A 310 6.63 11.98 -12.99
N LYS A 311 6.87 10.87 -12.29
CA LYS A 311 6.51 10.70 -10.88
C LYS A 311 7.75 10.21 -10.15
N SER A 312 8.59 11.13 -9.71
CA SER A 312 9.86 10.85 -9.02
C SER A 312 9.94 11.58 -7.68
N TYR A 313 11.05 11.41 -6.98
CA TYR A 313 11.38 12.13 -5.75
C TYR A 313 12.77 12.76 -5.86
N VAL A 314 13.01 13.76 -5.04
CA VAL A 314 14.29 14.46 -4.91
C VAL A 314 14.63 14.66 -3.44
N PHE A 315 15.87 15.01 -3.14
CA PHE A 315 16.34 15.26 -1.79
C PHE A 315 16.33 16.75 -1.48
N ALA A 316 15.67 17.12 -0.39
CA ALA A 316 15.64 18.48 0.12
C ALA A 316 17.01 18.94 0.63
N ALA A 317 17.21 20.25 0.67
CA ALA A 317 18.40 20.84 1.29
C ALA A 317 18.42 20.59 2.81
N LEU A 318 19.61 20.63 3.39
CA LEU A 318 19.79 20.60 4.85
C LEU A 318 20.03 22.01 5.43
N PRO A 319 19.51 22.30 6.64
CA PRO A 319 18.50 21.52 7.36
C PRO A 319 17.14 21.56 6.65
N THR A 320 16.27 20.56 6.88
CA THR A 320 14.93 20.47 6.27
C THR A 320 13.94 21.45 6.92
N ILE A 321 14.25 22.75 6.81
CA ILE A 321 13.53 23.88 7.39
C ILE A 321 13.26 24.90 6.28
N THR A 322 12.03 25.41 6.20
CA THR A 322 11.57 26.39 5.19
C THR A 322 12.56 27.52 4.92
N GLU A 323 13.13 28.12 5.97
CA GLU A 323 14.07 29.25 5.89
C GLU A 323 15.34 28.93 5.07
N PHE A 324 15.78 27.66 5.07
CA PHE A 324 16.95 27.21 4.34
C PHE A 324 16.57 26.59 2.99
N CYS A 325 15.55 25.73 2.99
CA CYS A 325 15.17 24.95 1.81
C CYS A 325 14.50 25.79 0.73
N LYS A 326 13.57 26.68 1.09
CA LYS A 326 12.74 27.39 0.11
C LYS A 326 13.54 28.42 -0.70
N PRO A 327 14.41 29.26 -0.10
CA PRO A 327 15.30 30.13 -0.86
C PRO A 327 16.28 29.36 -1.75
N ALA A 328 16.84 28.24 -1.27
CA ALA A 328 17.71 27.37 -2.05
C ALA A 328 16.99 26.79 -3.28
N LEU A 329 15.77 26.27 -3.09
CA LEU A 329 14.91 25.76 -4.16
C LEU A 329 14.56 26.85 -5.18
N PHE A 330 14.22 28.07 -4.74
CA PHE A 330 13.85 29.14 -5.67
C PHE A 330 15.05 29.68 -6.46
N GLY A 331 16.22 29.75 -5.82
CA GLY A 331 17.46 30.25 -6.45
C GLY A 331 18.23 29.21 -7.25
N GLY A 332 17.91 27.92 -7.11
CA GLY A 332 18.65 26.83 -7.74
C GLY A 332 20.09 26.68 -7.20
N VAL A 333 20.31 27.05 -5.94
CA VAL A 333 21.65 27.11 -5.32
C VAL A 333 21.62 26.53 -3.91
N ILE A 334 22.80 26.22 -3.37
CA ILE A 334 22.94 25.78 -1.97
C ILE A 334 22.42 26.84 -0.98
N PRO A 335 21.91 26.45 0.20
CA PRO A 335 21.34 27.37 1.18
C PRO A 335 22.25 28.56 1.55
N ALA A 336 23.56 28.33 1.74
CA ALA A 336 24.55 29.34 2.10
C ALA A 336 24.64 30.51 1.10
N ARG A 337 24.19 30.30 -0.15
CA ARG A 337 24.27 31.28 -1.22
C ARG A 337 22.91 31.82 -1.61
N SER A 338 21.83 31.34 -1.01
CA SER A 338 20.46 31.68 -1.44
C SER A 338 20.16 33.17 -1.35
N SER A 339 20.76 33.90 -0.39
CA SER A 339 20.63 35.36 -0.27
C SER A 339 21.39 36.15 -1.34
N GLU A 340 22.35 35.52 -2.04
CA GLU A 340 23.15 36.17 -3.09
C GLU A 340 22.43 36.17 -4.46
N TYR A 341 21.41 35.32 -4.63
CA TYR A 341 20.76 35.06 -5.91
C TYR A 341 19.29 35.44 -5.88
N ALA A 342 18.81 36.06 -6.96
CA ALA A 342 17.38 36.19 -7.20
C ALA A 342 16.77 34.81 -7.54
N PRO A 343 15.47 34.60 -7.26
CA PRO A 343 14.76 33.43 -7.76
C PRO A 343 14.91 33.26 -9.27
N LEU A 344 15.02 32.01 -9.75
CA LEU A 344 15.15 31.70 -11.19
C LEU A 344 13.94 32.17 -12.01
N GLY A 345 12.77 32.32 -11.38
CA GLY A 345 11.53 32.75 -12.02
C GLY A 345 10.67 33.66 -11.14
N THR A 346 9.46 33.96 -11.61
CA THR A 346 8.54 34.84 -10.88
C THR A 346 7.85 34.08 -9.74
N THR A 347 8.01 34.55 -8.50
CA THR A 347 7.31 33.98 -7.34
C THR A 347 5.90 34.55 -7.16
N ILE A 348 4.93 33.65 -7.06
CA ILE A 348 3.51 33.91 -6.85
C ILE A 348 3.17 33.47 -5.44
N GLY A 349 2.64 34.39 -4.63
CA GLY A 349 2.30 34.13 -3.24
C GLY A 349 1.07 33.21 -3.08
N PRO A 350 0.90 32.64 -1.88
CA PRO A 350 -0.12 31.63 -1.57
C PRO A 350 -1.57 32.13 -1.74
N SER A 351 -1.79 33.43 -1.54
CA SER A 351 -3.10 34.07 -1.69
C SER A 351 -3.43 34.52 -3.11
N LYS A 352 -2.48 34.42 -4.05
CA LYS A 352 -2.65 34.86 -5.44
C LYS A 352 -2.89 33.68 -6.35
N SER A 353 -3.80 33.85 -7.31
CA SER A 353 -3.99 32.89 -8.40
C SER A 353 -2.89 33.09 -9.45
N PRO A 354 -2.27 32.01 -9.97
CA PRO A 354 -1.31 32.12 -11.06
C PRO A 354 -1.98 32.35 -12.42
N LEU A 355 -3.32 32.31 -12.51
CA LEU A 355 -4.05 32.39 -13.77
C LEU A 355 -3.78 33.66 -14.56
N GLU A 356 -3.75 34.82 -13.90
CA GLU A 356 -3.57 36.11 -14.58
C GLU A 356 -2.20 36.19 -15.26
N VAL A 357 -1.14 35.83 -14.52
CA VAL A 357 0.23 35.84 -15.06
C VAL A 357 0.46 34.76 -16.11
N LEU A 358 -0.18 33.59 -15.96
CA LEU A 358 -0.04 32.50 -16.93
C LEU A 358 -0.81 32.73 -18.23
N ARG A 359 -1.90 33.50 -18.21
CA ARG A 359 -2.66 33.85 -19.44
C ARG A 359 -1.83 34.66 -20.42
N GLU A 360 -0.94 35.50 -19.91
CA GLU A 360 -0.05 36.37 -20.69
C GLU A 360 1.35 35.77 -20.86
N ALA A 361 1.56 34.55 -20.34
CA ALA A 361 2.88 33.95 -20.31
C ALA A 361 3.37 33.53 -21.71
N GLN A 362 4.68 33.62 -21.89
CA GLN A 362 5.39 33.18 -23.08
C GLN A 362 6.24 31.96 -22.77
N VAL A 363 6.40 31.07 -23.76
CA VAL A 363 7.31 29.93 -23.69
C VAL A 363 8.70 30.37 -23.22
N GLY A 364 9.31 29.60 -22.30
CA GLY A 364 10.55 29.99 -21.64
C GLY A 364 10.36 30.70 -20.31
N GLN A 365 9.16 31.18 -20.00
CA GLN A 365 8.89 31.77 -18.69
C GLN A 365 8.69 30.73 -17.60
N PHE A 366 9.12 31.09 -16.40
CA PHE A 366 9.23 30.22 -15.25
C PHE A 366 8.57 30.88 -14.02
N PHE A 367 7.69 30.16 -13.35
CA PHE A 367 6.90 30.65 -12.23
C PHE A 367 6.96 29.68 -11.06
N PHE A 368 7.08 30.23 -9.85
CA PHE A 368 6.92 29.49 -8.60
C PHE A 368 5.60 29.87 -7.95
N TRP A 369 4.74 28.91 -7.64
CA TRP A 369 3.53 29.15 -6.85
C TRP A 369 3.70 28.54 -5.46
N ASN A 370 4.01 29.41 -4.49
CA ASN A 370 4.25 29.02 -3.11
C ASN A 370 2.92 28.80 -2.39
N GLN A 371 2.66 27.58 -1.92
CA GLN A 371 1.50 27.23 -1.11
C GLN A 371 1.95 27.02 0.33
N ASP A 372 1.32 27.72 1.28
CA ASP A 372 1.60 27.52 2.72
C ASP A 372 0.97 26.25 3.30
N GLU A 373 0.17 25.56 2.49
CA GLU A 373 -0.53 24.33 2.87
C GLU A 373 0.25 23.12 2.35
N PRO A 374 0.24 21.98 3.07
CA PRO A 374 -0.57 21.71 4.26
C PRO A 374 0.07 22.09 5.61
N ASP A 375 1.25 22.72 5.64
CA ASP A 375 1.98 22.96 6.88
C ASP A 375 1.23 23.75 7.95
N LYS A 376 0.52 24.81 7.54
CA LYS A 376 -0.33 25.59 8.45
C LYS A 376 -1.38 24.73 9.16
N VAL A 377 -1.96 23.75 8.47
CA VAL A 377 -2.94 22.84 9.07
C VAL A 377 -2.28 21.91 10.07
N TYR A 378 -1.09 21.40 9.78
CA TYR A 378 -0.33 20.54 10.69
C TYR A 378 0.08 21.22 12.00
N HIS A 379 0.40 22.52 11.97
CA HIS A 379 0.71 23.28 13.18
C HIS A 379 -0.51 23.64 14.04
N ASN A 380 -1.73 23.33 13.60
CA ASN A 380 -2.94 23.61 14.38
C ASN A 380 -3.12 22.62 15.56
N ARG A 381 -2.61 23.03 16.73
CA ARG A 381 -2.53 22.24 17.97
C ARG A 381 -3.89 21.82 18.57
N ALA A 382 -5.02 22.38 18.13
CA ALA A 382 -6.34 22.16 18.73
C ALA A 382 -7.11 20.94 18.20
N THR A 383 -6.54 20.20 17.24
CA THR A 383 -7.29 19.22 16.45
C THR A 383 -6.86 17.79 16.77
N SER A 384 -7.81 16.84 16.91
CA SER A 384 -7.44 15.41 17.02
C SER A 384 -6.77 14.90 15.74
N ASP A 385 -6.01 13.80 15.81
CA ASP A 385 -5.29 13.27 14.64
C ASP A 385 -6.23 12.92 13.46
N ALA A 386 -7.42 12.37 13.74
CA ALA A 386 -8.42 12.08 12.71
C ALA A 386 -9.00 13.34 12.05
N HIS A 387 -9.27 14.38 12.85
CA HIS A 387 -9.75 15.66 12.33
C HIS A 387 -8.66 16.39 11.54
N LEU A 388 -7.40 16.28 11.97
CA LEU A 388 -6.26 16.87 11.28
C LEU A 388 -6.10 16.24 9.89
N ARG A 389 -6.10 14.90 9.78
CA ARG A 389 -6.04 14.19 8.50
C ARG A 389 -7.14 14.65 7.53
N ARG A 390 -8.40 14.76 7.99
CA ARG A 390 -9.51 15.27 7.16
C ARG A 390 -9.31 16.72 6.71
N ASN A 391 -8.77 17.58 7.59
CA ASN A 391 -8.51 18.97 7.24
C ASN A 391 -7.41 19.08 6.18
N VAL A 392 -6.35 18.28 6.30
CA VAL A 392 -5.29 18.20 5.27
C VAL A 392 -5.87 17.70 3.95
N GLU A 393 -6.63 16.61 3.96
CA GLU A 393 -7.29 16.08 2.76
C GLU A 393 -8.20 17.13 2.10
N ALA A 394 -8.94 17.93 2.88
CA ALA A 394 -9.75 19.02 2.36
C ALA A 394 -8.91 20.14 1.71
N GLN A 395 -7.76 20.51 2.29
CA GLN A 395 -6.85 21.48 1.66
C GLN A 395 -6.24 20.96 0.37
N ILE A 396 -5.84 19.68 0.34
CA ILE A 396 -5.32 19.04 -0.87
C ILE A 396 -6.39 18.99 -1.97
N GLN A 397 -7.64 18.67 -1.63
CA GLN A 397 -8.75 18.75 -2.58
C GLN A 397 -9.01 20.18 -3.07
N ALA A 398 -8.94 21.18 -2.19
CA ALA A 398 -9.09 22.58 -2.59
C ALA A 398 -7.98 23.02 -3.57
N LEU A 399 -6.73 22.61 -3.32
CA LEU A 399 -5.61 22.88 -4.24
C LEU A 399 -5.80 22.16 -5.58
N ARG A 400 -6.23 20.89 -5.55
CA ARG A 400 -6.57 20.11 -6.75
C ARG A 400 -7.59 20.84 -7.62
N SER A 401 -8.69 21.31 -7.03
CA SER A 401 -9.72 22.06 -7.75
C SER A 401 -9.17 23.35 -8.35
N LYS A 402 -8.35 24.12 -7.61
CA LYS A 402 -7.70 25.33 -8.13
C LYS A 402 -6.80 25.04 -9.34
N LEU A 403 -6.04 23.94 -9.29
CA LEU A 403 -5.15 23.52 -10.39
C LEU A 403 -5.94 23.08 -11.62
N LYS A 404 -7.04 22.35 -11.43
CA LYS A 404 -7.96 22.00 -12.51
C LYS A 404 -8.53 23.26 -13.16
N ASP A 405 -9.13 24.14 -12.37
CA ASP A 405 -9.73 25.40 -12.85
C ASP A 405 -8.70 26.26 -13.59
N LEU A 406 -7.46 26.30 -13.10
CA LEU A 406 -6.35 26.99 -13.74
C LEU A 406 -6.09 26.42 -15.15
N VAL A 407 -5.91 25.10 -15.26
CA VAL A 407 -5.58 24.41 -16.51
C VAL A 407 -6.71 24.56 -17.55
N GLU A 408 -7.95 24.51 -17.10
CA GLU A 408 -9.13 24.69 -17.96
C GLU A 408 -9.25 26.11 -18.51
N GLN A 409 -8.91 27.12 -17.71
CA GLN A 409 -9.06 28.54 -18.08
C GLN A 409 -7.89 29.13 -18.88
N LEU A 410 -6.78 28.41 -19.03
CA LEU A 410 -5.63 28.88 -19.80
C LEU A 410 -5.89 28.78 -21.32
N PRO A 411 -5.25 29.62 -22.16
CA PRO A 411 -5.37 29.51 -23.62
C PRO A 411 -4.91 28.13 -24.12
N ALA A 412 -5.66 27.49 -25.03
CA ALA A 412 -5.36 26.12 -25.49
C ALA A 412 -3.99 25.96 -26.18
N HIS A 413 -3.42 27.05 -26.71
CA HIS A 413 -2.12 27.04 -27.39
C HIS A 413 -0.92 27.16 -26.43
N LEU A 414 -1.15 27.36 -25.12
CA LEU A 414 -0.08 27.54 -24.14
C LEU A 414 0.46 26.18 -23.68
N PRO A 415 1.70 25.78 -24.05
CA PRO A 415 2.30 24.55 -23.57
C PRO A 415 2.73 24.73 -22.10
N LEU A 416 1.95 24.15 -21.19
CA LEU A 416 2.19 24.27 -19.75
C LEU A 416 2.85 22.98 -19.22
N ARG A 417 4.00 23.16 -18.58
CA ARG A 417 4.64 22.16 -17.72
C ARG A 417 4.36 22.52 -16.28
N LEU A 418 3.73 21.63 -15.53
CA LEU A 418 3.43 21.82 -14.14
C LEU A 418 4.25 20.84 -13.30
N VAL A 419 4.98 21.36 -12.33
CA VAL A 419 5.83 20.58 -11.43
C VAL A 419 5.30 20.72 -10.02
N LEU A 420 4.94 19.62 -9.38
CA LEU A 420 4.55 19.55 -7.98
C LEU A 420 5.77 19.11 -7.17
N THR A 421 6.18 19.94 -6.23
CA THR A 421 7.31 19.65 -5.36
C THR A 421 7.12 20.28 -3.97
N ALA A 422 8.09 20.09 -3.10
CA ALA A 422 8.13 20.68 -1.77
C ALA A 422 9.50 21.25 -1.45
N ASP A 423 9.55 22.18 -0.51
CA ASP A 423 10.80 22.66 0.06
C ASP A 423 11.43 21.61 0.98
N HIS A 424 10.63 21.00 1.86
CA HIS A 424 11.02 19.89 2.71
C HIS A 424 9.84 18.94 2.98
N GLY A 425 10.12 17.81 3.61
CA GLY A 425 9.10 16.91 4.15
C GLY A 425 8.82 17.17 5.62
N ARG A 426 8.22 16.18 6.31
CA ARG A 426 7.98 16.24 7.75
C ARG A 426 7.98 14.85 8.38
N PHE A 427 8.35 14.78 9.66
CA PHE A 427 8.34 13.54 10.41
C PHE A 427 6.90 13.01 10.56
N TYR A 428 6.69 11.72 10.33
CA TYR A 428 5.34 11.15 10.38
C TYR A 428 4.92 10.66 11.76
N GLY A 429 4.60 11.57 12.67
CA GLY A 429 4.10 11.16 13.97
C GLY A 429 4.18 12.23 15.03
N LYS A 430 4.44 11.81 16.26
CA LYS A 430 4.61 12.68 17.42
C LYS A 430 6.06 12.60 17.88
N SER A 431 6.68 13.74 18.11
CA SER A 431 8.02 13.82 18.68
C SER A 431 7.96 14.43 20.05
N GLU A 432 8.57 13.76 21.02
CA GLU A 432 8.79 14.31 22.35
C GLU A 432 9.99 15.25 22.32
N ARG A 433 9.83 16.44 22.91
CA ARG A 433 10.90 17.43 23.07
C ARG A 433 11.77 17.03 24.25
N LEU A 434 12.71 16.14 24.00
CA LEU A 434 13.61 15.56 25.01
C LEU A 434 15.02 16.16 24.98
N ARG A 435 15.41 16.79 23.86
CA ARG A 435 16.79 17.24 23.66
C ARG A 435 16.96 18.72 24.01
N PRO A 436 17.90 19.09 24.90
CA PRO A 436 18.23 20.50 25.09
C PRO A 436 18.86 21.08 23.83
N ILE A 437 18.65 22.37 23.61
CA ILE A 437 19.29 23.10 22.51
C ILE A 437 20.79 23.22 22.83
N PRO A 438 21.69 22.90 21.89
CA PRO A 438 23.12 23.10 22.10
C PRO A 438 23.49 24.57 22.39
N ASN A 439 24.51 24.79 23.21
CA ASN A 439 24.96 26.13 23.56
C ASN A 439 25.36 26.94 22.31
N GLY A 440 24.84 28.17 22.20
CA GLY A 440 25.15 29.06 21.08
C GLY A 440 24.34 28.82 19.81
N MET A 441 23.29 27.99 19.90
CA MET A 441 22.36 27.68 18.82
C MET A 441 20.93 28.08 19.16
N GLU A 442 20.10 28.24 18.13
CA GLU A 442 18.64 28.30 18.22
C GLU A 442 18.04 27.05 17.57
N ALA A 443 16.84 26.65 18.01
CA ALA A 443 16.18 25.44 17.51
C ALA A 443 14.81 25.72 16.89
N HIS A 444 14.51 24.94 15.86
CA HIS A 444 13.18 24.80 15.27
C HIS A 444 12.89 23.30 15.06
N GLY A 445 11.94 22.78 15.83
CA GLY A 445 11.50 21.39 15.73
C GLY A 445 12.65 20.41 15.99
N ARG A 446 13.15 19.79 14.92
CA ARG A 446 14.18 18.74 14.93
C ARG A 446 15.54 19.21 14.43
N ALA A 447 15.69 20.50 14.12
CA ALA A 447 16.95 21.15 13.79
C ALA A 447 17.32 22.21 14.84
N ALA A 448 18.61 22.42 15.02
CA ALA A 448 19.17 23.62 15.62
C ALA A 448 20.38 24.09 14.80
N TRP A 449 20.65 25.38 14.82
CA TRP A 449 21.77 25.97 14.10
C TRP A 449 22.38 27.15 14.86
N GLY A 450 23.66 27.41 14.60
CA GLY A 450 24.36 28.56 15.16
C GLY A 450 25.86 28.33 15.31
N THR A 451 26.42 28.92 16.37
CA THR A 451 27.86 28.83 16.67
C THR A 451 28.17 27.61 17.53
N THR A 452 29.36 27.05 17.36
CA THR A 452 29.84 25.93 18.20
C THR A 452 31.34 26.03 18.46
N THR A 453 31.79 25.40 19.55
CA THR A 453 33.21 25.15 19.83
C THR A 453 33.63 23.73 19.43
N ARG A 454 32.72 22.93 18.88
CA ARG A 454 33.00 21.56 18.41
C ARG A 454 34.04 21.59 17.29
N THR A 455 34.88 20.56 17.30
CA THR A 455 35.79 20.27 16.17
C THR A 455 35.20 19.13 15.37
N PHE A 456 35.36 19.18 14.05
CA PHE A 456 34.78 18.20 13.14
C PHE A 456 35.88 17.38 12.48
N PRO A 457 35.63 16.07 12.24
CA PRO A 457 36.54 15.23 11.48
C PRO A 457 36.48 15.61 9.99
N GLU A 458 37.28 14.92 9.16
CA GLU A 458 37.34 15.23 7.73
C GLU A 458 35.99 15.06 7.04
N GLU A 459 35.18 14.10 7.46
CA GLU A 459 33.83 13.86 6.94
C GLU A 459 32.91 15.07 7.16
N GLY A 460 33.24 15.93 8.14
CA GLY A 460 32.53 17.17 8.41
C GLY A 460 31.35 17.02 9.36
N PHE A 461 31.14 15.85 9.97
CA PHE A 461 30.09 15.65 10.95
C PHE A 461 30.48 14.69 12.08
N THR A 462 29.80 14.79 13.21
CA THR A 462 29.85 13.81 14.31
C THR A 462 28.43 13.45 14.75
N VAL A 463 28.24 12.24 15.26
CA VAL A 463 26.95 11.79 15.83
C VAL A 463 27.14 11.48 17.30
N GLU A 464 26.39 12.17 18.16
CA GLU A 464 26.44 12.03 19.61
C GLU A 464 25.02 12.09 20.18
N ASP A 465 24.67 11.14 21.05
CA ASP A 465 23.39 11.12 21.78
C ASP A 465 22.13 11.34 20.92
N GLY A 466 22.09 10.78 19.70
CA GLY A 466 20.94 10.91 18.80
C GLY A 466 20.89 12.26 18.05
N VAL A 467 21.97 13.02 18.05
CA VAL A 467 22.13 14.28 17.32
C VAL A 467 23.31 14.19 16.36
N ALA A 468 23.09 14.52 15.10
CA ALA A 468 24.14 14.74 14.11
C ALA A 468 24.56 16.22 14.11
N TYR A 469 25.81 16.50 14.48
CA TYR A 469 26.40 17.83 14.40
C TYR A 469 27.14 17.97 13.08
N LEU A 470 26.81 18.98 12.28
CA LEU A 470 27.33 19.16 10.93
C LEU A 470 28.13 20.46 10.81
N HIS A 471 29.33 20.37 10.24
CA HIS A 471 30.13 21.53 9.88
C HIS A 471 29.48 22.28 8.72
N GLY A 472 28.85 23.41 9.02
CA GLY A 472 27.98 24.15 8.12
C GLY A 472 28.50 24.28 6.67
N PRO A 473 29.71 24.85 6.47
CA PRO A 473 30.24 25.06 5.12
C PRO A 473 30.40 23.77 4.29
N ARG A 474 30.65 22.61 4.93
CA ARG A 474 30.70 21.32 4.21
C ARG A 474 29.32 20.82 3.78
N PHE A 475 28.28 21.23 4.49
CA PHE A 475 26.88 20.90 4.22
C PHE A 475 26.12 22.05 3.54
N GLY A 476 26.84 23.02 2.97
CA GLY A 476 26.25 24.06 2.13
C GLY A 476 25.42 25.10 2.88
N VAL A 477 25.63 25.27 4.19
CA VAL A 477 25.05 26.33 5.03
C VAL A 477 26.16 27.16 5.70
N ALA A 478 25.86 28.35 6.20
CA ALA A 478 26.86 29.19 6.86
C ALA A 478 27.17 28.72 8.30
N GLU A 479 26.14 28.29 9.03
CA GLU A 479 26.22 27.97 10.45
C GLU A 479 26.39 26.48 10.72
N THR A 480 26.88 26.13 11.90
CA THR A 480 26.90 24.73 12.32
C THR A 480 25.48 24.25 12.56
N LEU A 481 25.16 23.04 12.09
CA LEU A 481 23.86 22.42 12.31
C LEU A 481 23.94 21.35 13.41
N ALA A 482 22.83 21.16 14.11
CA ALA A 482 22.57 20.02 14.97
C ALA A 482 21.20 19.45 14.60
N LEU A 483 21.18 18.24 14.05
CA LEU A 483 19.97 17.62 13.50
C LEU A 483 19.64 16.34 14.28
N ILE A 484 18.37 16.17 14.64
CA ILE A 484 17.91 14.96 15.31
C ILE A 484 17.85 13.81 14.32
N ILE A 485 18.46 12.67 14.68
CA ILE A 485 18.43 11.43 13.86
C ILE A 485 17.34 10.45 14.27
N GLY A 486 16.80 10.57 15.49
CA GLY A 486 15.74 9.71 16.05
C GLY A 486 14.33 10.33 15.97
N GLY A 487 13.34 9.75 16.65
CA GLY A 487 11.94 10.23 16.63
C GLY A 487 11.63 11.44 17.52
N GLU A 488 12.62 11.98 18.23
CA GLU A 488 12.51 13.06 19.22
C GLU A 488 12.67 14.47 18.62
N ALA A 489 12.61 15.51 19.45
CA ALA A 489 12.79 16.91 19.03
C ALA A 489 13.56 17.71 20.07
N PHE A 490 14.04 18.90 19.69
CA PHE A 490 14.63 19.85 20.62
C PHE A 490 13.56 20.50 21.50
N HIS A 491 13.96 20.95 22.69
CA HIS A 491 13.20 21.91 23.49
C HIS A 491 12.95 23.17 22.65
N THR A 492 11.89 23.92 22.97
CA THR A 492 11.69 25.24 22.37
C THR A 492 12.76 26.22 22.86
N ASN A 493 12.95 27.34 22.17
CA ASN A 493 13.95 28.36 22.53
C ASN A 493 13.74 28.97 23.93
N ASP A 494 12.53 28.88 24.51
CA ASP A 494 12.22 29.24 25.90
C ASP A 494 12.34 28.08 26.90
N GLY A 495 12.93 26.96 26.49
CA GLY A 495 13.22 25.79 27.32
C GLY A 495 12.04 24.87 27.60
N LYS A 496 10.88 25.06 26.94
CA LYS A 496 9.71 24.22 27.17
C LYS A 496 9.87 22.85 26.53
N GLN A 497 9.47 21.84 27.30
CA GLN A 497 9.30 20.46 26.88
C GLN A 497 7.87 20.23 26.36
N GLY A 498 7.57 19.00 25.95
CA GLY A 498 6.25 18.58 25.51
C GLY A 498 6.31 17.72 24.26
N THR A 499 5.19 17.62 23.56
CA THR A 499 5.09 16.83 22.33
C THR A 499 4.73 17.74 21.17
N GLU A 500 5.42 17.58 20.04
CA GLU A 500 5.09 18.21 18.77
C GLU A 500 4.53 17.17 17.81
N ARG A 501 3.53 17.55 17.03
CA ARG A 501 2.95 16.68 15.99
C ARG A 501 3.53 17.07 14.65
N PHE A 502 3.97 16.05 13.92
CA PHE A 502 4.56 16.16 12.59
C PHE A 502 5.61 17.28 12.45
N PRO A 503 6.59 17.36 13.38
CA PRO A 503 7.68 18.31 13.26
C PRO A 503 8.53 18.05 12.01
N HIS A 504 9.35 19.02 11.65
CA HIS A 504 10.34 18.93 10.59
C HIS A 504 11.70 19.42 11.09
N GLY A 505 12.73 19.30 10.26
CA GLY A 505 14.10 19.72 10.53
C GLY A 505 15.09 18.58 10.78
N GLY A 506 14.61 17.34 10.89
CA GLY A 506 15.44 16.17 11.11
C GLY A 506 15.97 15.55 9.80
N LEU A 507 16.41 14.30 9.90
CA LEU A 507 17.03 13.56 8.81
C LEU A 507 16.26 12.28 8.43
N PHE A 508 15.02 12.12 8.90
CA PHE A 508 14.21 10.96 8.49
C PHE A 508 13.97 10.98 6.97
N PRO A 509 13.83 9.81 6.32
CA PRO A 509 13.55 9.76 4.88
C PRO A 509 12.34 10.61 4.48
N GLU A 510 11.25 10.59 5.27
CA GLU A 510 10.06 11.41 5.01
C GLU A 510 10.23 12.93 5.26
N GLU A 511 11.33 13.35 5.89
CA GLU A 511 11.71 14.76 6.05
C GLU A 511 12.59 15.24 4.88
N VAL A 512 13.44 14.36 4.36
CA VAL A 512 14.46 14.68 3.35
C VAL A 512 13.97 14.41 1.92
N VAL A 513 13.29 13.28 1.68
CA VAL A 513 12.88 12.86 0.33
C VAL A 513 11.50 13.44 0.00
N VAL A 514 11.49 14.39 -0.92
CA VAL A 514 10.33 15.20 -1.29
C VAL A 514 9.86 14.89 -2.72
N PRO A 515 8.56 15.07 -3.02
CA PRO A 515 8.03 14.76 -4.35
C PRO A 515 8.65 15.64 -5.44
N TRP A 516 8.79 15.05 -6.64
CA TRP A 516 9.09 15.74 -7.88
C TRP A 516 8.21 15.17 -8.99
N PHE A 517 6.98 15.69 -9.08
CA PHE A 517 5.98 15.18 -10.00
C PHE A 517 5.73 16.16 -11.13
N VAL A 518 5.88 15.70 -12.37
CA VAL A 518 5.71 16.52 -13.57
C VAL A 518 4.45 16.08 -14.30
N VAL A 519 3.54 17.02 -14.53
CA VAL A 519 2.39 16.86 -15.41
C VAL A 519 2.47 17.86 -16.55
N LEU A 520 2.04 17.44 -17.73
CA LEU A 520 2.04 18.25 -18.92
C LEU A 520 0.61 18.48 -19.40
N ARG A 521 0.34 19.72 -19.81
CA ARG A 521 -0.96 20.11 -20.32
C ARG A 521 -1.13 19.74 -21.79
N ASP A 522 -2.28 19.16 -22.13
CA ASP A 522 -2.69 18.71 -23.46
C ASP A 522 -1.65 17.79 -24.13
N PHE A 523 -0.87 17.09 -23.31
CA PHE A 523 0.19 16.20 -23.76
C PHE A 523 -0.35 14.81 -24.03
N THR A 524 0.06 14.22 -25.13
CA THR A 524 -0.19 12.81 -25.45
C THR A 524 1.14 12.10 -25.56
N GLN A 525 1.38 11.13 -24.68
CA GLN A 525 2.59 10.31 -24.73
C GLN A 525 2.66 9.60 -26.09
N PRO A 526 3.77 9.73 -26.83
CA PRO A 526 3.89 9.06 -28.12
C PRO A 526 4.02 7.55 -27.92
N THR A 527 3.33 6.79 -28.75
CA THR A 527 3.38 5.34 -28.72
C THR A 527 4.60 4.86 -29.51
N VAL A 528 5.44 4.04 -28.90
CA VAL A 528 6.62 3.43 -29.55
C VAL A 528 6.65 1.94 -29.23
N GLU A 529 6.94 1.12 -30.23
CA GLU A 529 7.20 -0.31 -30.05
C GLU A 529 8.70 -0.58 -30.20
N MET A 530 9.25 -1.38 -29.29
CA MET A 530 10.63 -1.85 -29.36
C MET A 530 10.68 -3.37 -29.29
N LEU A 531 11.50 -3.97 -30.16
CA LEU A 531 11.73 -5.41 -30.20
C LEU A 531 13.24 -5.68 -30.25
N PHE A 532 13.72 -6.44 -29.27
CA PHE A 532 15.10 -6.88 -29.17
C PHE A 532 15.18 -8.34 -29.60
N GLU A 533 15.89 -8.60 -30.68
CA GLU A 533 16.04 -9.90 -31.32
C GLU A 533 17.49 -10.32 -31.41
N GLY A 534 17.76 -11.62 -31.28
CA GLY A 534 19.07 -12.17 -31.59
C GLY A 534 19.26 -13.58 -31.06
N GLN A 535 20.30 -14.24 -31.58
CA GLN A 535 20.66 -15.59 -31.22
C GLN A 535 22.18 -15.68 -31.06
N GLY A 536 22.63 -16.36 -30.00
CA GLY A 536 24.04 -16.51 -29.71
C GLY A 536 24.34 -17.73 -28.84
N VAL A 537 25.64 -17.96 -28.59
CA VAL A 537 26.13 -19.01 -27.70
C VAL A 537 26.52 -18.37 -26.39
N ALA A 538 26.01 -18.88 -25.26
CA ALA A 538 26.26 -18.35 -23.93
C ALA A 538 27.76 -18.09 -23.69
N GLY A 539 28.09 -16.87 -23.25
CA GLY A 539 29.46 -16.46 -22.96
C GLY A 539 30.31 -16.06 -24.18
N GLN A 540 29.83 -16.25 -25.42
CA GLN A 540 30.53 -15.79 -26.63
C GLN A 540 29.99 -14.44 -27.10
N SER A 541 30.74 -13.74 -27.94
CA SER A 541 30.23 -12.54 -28.60
C SER A 541 29.02 -12.88 -29.48
N GLY A 542 27.97 -12.05 -29.43
CA GLY A 542 26.79 -12.19 -30.29
C GLY A 542 26.28 -10.84 -30.74
N THR A 543 25.19 -10.84 -31.51
CA THR A 543 24.62 -9.63 -32.09
C THR A 543 23.17 -9.48 -31.67
N LEU A 544 22.86 -8.34 -31.07
CA LEU A 544 21.52 -7.91 -30.71
C LEU A 544 20.99 -6.96 -31.78
N THR A 545 19.87 -7.30 -32.39
CA THR A 545 19.13 -6.44 -33.32
C THR A 545 17.99 -5.78 -32.57
N ILE A 546 17.87 -4.46 -32.69
CA ILE A 546 16.86 -3.67 -32.00
C ILE A 546 16.00 -2.99 -33.06
N GLU A 547 14.76 -3.42 -33.19
CA GLU A 547 13.76 -2.76 -34.00
C GLU A 547 13.00 -1.74 -33.15
N ILE A 548 12.85 -0.52 -33.67
CA ILE A 548 12.10 0.56 -33.04
C ILE A 548 11.08 1.08 -34.05
N ILE A 549 9.82 1.17 -33.64
CA ILE A 549 8.72 1.70 -34.45
C ILE A 549 8.08 2.87 -33.71
N ASN A 550 8.19 4.07 -34.25
CA ASN A 550 7.46 5.24 -33.77
C ASN A 550 6.02 5.16 -34.26
N LEU A 551 5.07 4.75 -33.42
CA LEU A 551 3.64 4.71 -33.75
C LEU A 551 2.95 6.06 -33.49
N SER A 552 3.67 7.11 -33.12
CA SER A 552 3.09 8.43 -32.91
C SER A 552 3.09 9.27 -34.20
N SER A 553 2.36 10.38 -34.18
CA SER A 553 2.40 11.42 -35.22
C SER A 553 3.49 12.48 -34.97
N GLN A 554 4.35 12.28 -33.97
CA GLN A 554 5.36 13.24 -33.53
C GLN A 554 6.76 12.70 -33.82
N GLU A 555 7.72 13.59 -34.07
CA GLU A 555 9.13 13.24 -34.12
C GLU A 555 9.67 13.02 -32.70
N LEU A 556 10.54 12.02 -32.54
CA LEU A 556 11.14 11.65 -31.27
C LEU A 556 12.64 11.37 -31.42
N ILE A 557 13.34 11.34 -30.29
CA ILE A 557 14.74 10.99 -30.19
C ILE A 557 14.85 9.80 -29.24
N VAL A 558 15.49 8.73 -29.69
CA VAL A 558 15.87 7.60 -28.86
C VAL A 558 17.26 7.89 -28.30
N ASP A 559 17.34 8.30 -27.03
CA ASP A 559 18.61 8.67 -26.41
C ASP A 559 19.49 7.43 -26.22
N HIS A 560 18.93 6.39 -25.62
CA HIS A 560 19.61 5.12 -25.41
C HIS A 560 18.64 3.94 -25.36
N VAL A 561 19.19 2.75 -25.50
CA VAL A 561 18.51 1.45 -25.33
C VAL A 561 19.35 0.57 -24.42
N ALA A 562 18.71 -0.17 -23.51
CA ALA A 562 19.39 -1.00 -22.53
C ALA A 562 18.74 -2.38 -22.43
N ILE A 563 19.56 -3.40 -22.23
CA ILE A 563 19.12 -4.72 -21.79
C ILE A 563 19.67 -5.00 -20.39
N ARG A 564 18.77 -5.19 -19.43
CA ARG A 564 19.08 -5.60 -18.06
C ARG A 564 19.02 -7.11 -17.97
N LEU A 565 20.15 -7.69 -17.56
CA LEU A 565 20.31 -9.10 -17.24
C LEU A 565 20.48 -9.22 -15.73
N HIS A 566 20.35 -10.43 -15.18
CA HIS A 566 20.50 -10.66 -13.74
C HIS A 566 21.84 -10.16 -13.18
N SER A 567 22.91 -10.26 -13.97
CA SER A 567 24.29 -9.97 -13.54
C SER A 567 24.84 -8.63 -14.02
N ARG A 568 24.20 -7.98 -15.02
CA ARG A 568 24.73 -6.77 -15.68
C ARG A 568 23.68 -6.02 -16.49
N ILE A 569 24.00 -4.78 -16.84
CA ILE A 569 23.22 -3.94 -17.76
C ILE A 569 24.10 -3.59 -18.95
N GLU A 570 23.59 -3.80 -20.16
CA GLU A 570 24.24 -3.39 -21.40
C GLU A 570 23.46 -2.22 -22.00
N GLU A 571 24.05 -1.02 -21.97
CA GLU A 571 23.42 0.23 -22.45
C GLU A 571 24.10 0.71 -23.74
N LEU A 572 23.29 1.08 -24.74
CA LEU A 572 23.72 1.69 -25.99
C LEU A 572 23.13 3.09 -26.11
N LYS A 573 24.00 4.10 -26.07
CA LYS A 573 23.64 5.48 -26.41
C LYS A 573 23.61 5.63 -27.92
N CYS A 574 22.45 5.97 -28.48
CA CYS A 574 22.26 6.08 -29.93
C CYS A 574 21.82 7.47 -30.40
N ALA A 575 21.21 8.31 -29.55
CA ALA A 575 20.70 9.63 -29.90
C ALA A 575 20.01 9.67 -31.29
N LEU A 576 19.18 8.67 -31.58
CA LEU A 576 18.56 8.44 -32.88
C LEU A 576 17.29 9.27 -33.02
N THR A 577 17.27 10.23 -33.94
CA THR A 577 16.03 10.93 -34.31
C THR A 577 15.15 10.03 -35.18
N MET A 578 13.88 9.89 -34.81
CA MET A 578 12.86 9.16 -35.54
C MET A 578 11.66 10.08 -35.85
N GLY A 579 11.38 10.29 -37.12
CA GLY A 579 10.19 10.97 -37.60
C GLY A 579 8.90 10.23 -37.24
N ALA A 580 7.78 10.92 -37.43
CA ALA A 580 6.45 10.36 -37.21
C ALA A 580 6.22 9.10 -38.06
N ARG A 581 5.66 8.04 -37.47
CA ARG A 581 5.36 6.77 -38.16
C ARG A 581 6.59 6.07 -38.77
N GLU A 582 7.79 6.40 -38.29
CA GLU A 582 9.04 5.82 -38.78
C GLU A 582 9.38 4.49 -38.10
N ARG A 583 10.04 3.60 -38.84
CA ARG A 583 10.64 2.36 -38.34
C ARG A 583 12.16 2.41 -38.57
N GLN A 584 12.91 2.05 -37.54
CA GLN A 584 14.38 1.97 -37.56
C GLN A 584 14.86 0.64 -37.00
N THR A 585 16.04 0.21 -37.42
CA THR A 585 16.66 -1.02 -36.93
C THR A 585 18.13 -0.76 -36.62
N LEU A 586 18.51 -1.02 -35.36
CA LEU A 586 19.86 -0.91 -34.86
C LEU A 586 20.45 -2.31 -34.68
N THR A 587 21.76 -2.42 -34.79
CA THR A 587 22.48 -3.67 -34.56
C THR A 587 23.61 -3.40 -33.60
N PHE A 588 23.68 -4.17 -32.51
CA PHE A 588 24.60 -3.96 -31.41
C PHE A 588 25.38 -5.25 -31.09
N PRO A 589 26.72 -5.21 -31.05
CA PRO A 589 27.50 -6.35 -30.61
C PRO A 589 27.45 -6.49 -29.08
N LEU A 590 27.08 -7.67 -28.60
CA LEU A 590 27.24 -8.05 -27.20
C LEU A 590 28.58 -8.77 -27.04
N ALA A 591 29.43 -8.28 -26.13
CA ALA A 591 30.73 -8.89 -25.86
C ALA A 591 30.59 -10.33 -25.31
N SER A 592 29.52 -10.57 -24.56
CA SER A 592 29.16 -11.87 -24.01
C SER A 592 27.65 -12.07 -24.14
N TRP A 593 27.24 -13.14 -24.81
CA TRP A 593 25.84 -13.49 -25.01
C TRP A 593 25.25 -14.06 -23.71
N PRO A 594 24.02 -13.67 -23.32
CA PRO A 594 23.42 -14.12 -22.07
C PRO A 594 23.24 -15.65 -22.03
N THR A 595 23.30 -16.24 -20.85
CA THR A 595 22.90 -17.63 -20.59
C THR A 595 21.37 -17.79 -20.65
N PRO A 596 20.82 -19.00 -20.87
CA PRO A 596 19.37 -19.23 -20.78
C PRO A 596 18.75 -18.73 -19.47
N ARG A 597 19.44 -18.96 -18.33
CA ARG A 597 18.99 -18.48 -17.01
C ARG A 597 18.97 -16.96 -16.90
N GLU A 598 19.92 -16.25 -17.50
CA GLU A 598 19.90 -14.79 -17.54
C GLU A 598 18.73 -14.27 -18.39
N LEU A 599 18.37 -14.98 -19.47
CA LEU A 599 17.25 -14.62 -20.34
C LEU A 599 15.88 -14.76 -19.67
N GLU A 600 15.71 -15.67 -18.71
CA GLU A 600 14.46 -15.85 -17.95
C GLU A 600 14.03 -14.58 -17.20
N THR A 601 15.01 -13.79 -16.74
CA THR A 601 14.77 -12.55 -16.00
C THR A 601 15.13 -11.29 -16.79
N ALA A 602 15.50 -11.43 -18.06
CA ALA A 602 15.97 -10.31 -18.86
C ALA A 602 14.85 -9.29 -19.12
N ARG A 603 15.21 -8.01 -19.14
CA ARG A 603 14.31 -6.91 -19.51
C ARG A 603 15.00 -6.00 -20.51
N GLY A 604 14.30 -5.61 -21.56
CA GLY A 604 14.74 -4.58 -22.50
C GLY A 604 13.97 -3.30 -22.29
N GLU A 605 14.65 -2.17 -22.42
CA GLU A 605 14.04 -0.85 -22.36
C GLU A 605 14.75 0.13 -23.30
N GLY A 606 14.04 1.12 -23.79
CA GLY A 606 14.63 2.28 -24.45
C GLY A 606 14.15 3.56 -23.83
N TYR A 607 15.02 4.56 -23.77
CA TYR A 607 14.66 5.89 -23.31
C TYR A 607 14.48 6.79 -24.51
N ILE A 608 13.26 7.29 -24.68
CA ILE A 608 12.90 8.16 -25.79
C ILE A 608 12.42 9.49 -25.27
N ARG A 609 12.65 10.56 -26.01
CA ARG A 609 12.13 11.90 -25.72
C ARG A 609 11.56 12.51 -26.99
N LEU A 610 10.59 13.41 -26.84
CA LEU A 610 10.24 14.27 -27.97
C LEU A 610 11.36 15.29 -28.20
N LEU A 611 11.44 15.84 -29.40
CA LEU A 611 12.44 16.87 -29.75
C LEU A 611 12.48 18.03 -28.72
N HIS A 612 11.32 18.35 -28.13
CA HIS A 612 11.11 19.47 -27.21
C HIS A 612 10.34 19.07 -25.92
N GLY A 613 10.34 17.78 -25.57
CA GLY A 613 9.51 17.24 -24.49
C GLY A 613 10.27 16.34 -23.51
N PRO A 614 9.57 15.80 -22.50
CA PRO A 614 10.17 14.90 -21.52
C PRO A 614 10.64 13.60 -22.20
N GLY A 615 11.62 12.96 -21.57
CA GLY A 615 11.99 11.58 -21.87
C GLY A 615 11.13 10.59 -21.07
N PHE A 616 10.92 9.39 -21.62
CA PHE A 616 10.18 8.32 -20.98
C PHE A 616 10.76 6.96 -21.39
N PRO A 617 10.77 6.00 -20.47
CA PRO A 617 11.16 4.63 -20.76
C PRO A 617 10.06 3.94 -21.58
N VAL A 618 10.48 3.11 -22.53
CA VAL A 618 9.63 2.26 -23.36
C VAL A 618 10.12 0.83 -23.19
N PRO A 619 9.31 -0.08 -22.63
CA PRO A 619 9.71 -1.47 -22.50
C PRO A 619 9.84 -2.11 -23.89
N ALA A 620 10.88 -2.91 -24.07
CA ALA A 620 11.09 -3.68 -25.27
C ALA A 620 10.62 -5.12 -25.09
N ARG A 621 10.02 -5.68 -26.14
CA ARG A 621 9.77 -7.12 -26.22
C ARG A 621 11.10 -7.81 -26.51
N LEU A 622 11.36 -8.92 -25.80
CA LEU A 622 12.56 -9.72 -26.01
C LEU A 622 12.23 -10.98 -26.78
N LYS A 623 13.02 -11.27 -27.81
CA LYS A 623 13.02 -12.55 -28.54
C LYS A 623 14.47 -12.96 -28.76
N LEU A 624 15.07 -13.38 -27.66
CA LEU A 624 16.47 -13.77 -27.58
C LEU A 624 16.58 -15.28 -27.38
N GLU A 625 17.52 -15.89 -28.08
CA GLU A 625 17.82 -17.30 -27.95
C GLU A 625 19.28 -17.51 -27.54
N SER A 626 19.52 -18.36 -26.54
CA SER A 626 20.87 -18.73 -26.12
C SER A 626 21.08 -20.22 -26.23
N LYS A 627 22.18 -20.61 -26.88
CA LYS A 627 22.66 -22.00 -26.94
C LYS A 627 23.78 -22.20 -25.92
N GLU A 628 23.71 -23.26 -25.14
CA GLU A 628 24.83 -23.69 -24.30
C GLU A 628 25.69 -24.72 -25.04
N MET A 629 27.02 -24.57 -24.99
CA MET A 629 27.95 -25.54 -25.58
C MET A 629 28.09 -26.82 -24.73
N TYR A 630 27.75 -26.75 -23.45
CA TYR A 630 27.76 -27.88 -22.52
C TYR A 630 26.48 -27.79 -21.68
N GLN A 631 25.48 -28.64 -22.00
CA GLN A 631 24.41 -28.89 -21.04
C GLN A 631 25.05 -29.60 -19.84
N ARG A 632 25.19 -28.89 -18.73
CA ARG A 632 25.46 -29.54 -17.45
C ARG A 632 24.19 -30.33 -17.13
N ASN A 633 24.20 -31.64 -17.38
CA ASN A 633 23.23 -32.52 -16.74
C ASN A 633 23.45 -32.35 -15.24
N ASP A 634 22.44 -31.87 -14.53
CA ASP A 634 22.45 -31.77 -13.07
C ASP A 634 22.47 -33.17 -12.39
N ASP A 635 22.46 -34.26 -13.18
CA ASP A 635 22.63 -35.66 -12.73
C ASP A 635 24.11 -36.07 -12.53
N LEU A 636 24.93 -35.22 -11.92
CA LEU A 636 26.27 -35.62 -11.46
C LEU A 636 26.24 -36.59 -10.26
N PHE A 637 25.05 -37.01 -9.81
CA PHE A 637 24.84 -37.92 -8.68
C PHE A 637 24.17 -39.25 -9.04
N GLU A 638 23.77 -39.51 -10.30
CA GLU A 638 23.23 -40.84 -10.67
C GLU A 638 24.31 -41.93 -10.73
N ASP A 639 25.61 -41.58 -10.81
CA ASP A 639 26.72 -42.53 -10.91
C ASP A 639 27.47 -42.81 -9.57
N LEU A 640 26.90 -42.41 -8.42
CA LEU A 640 27.45 -42.73 -7.10
C LEU A 640 26.59 -43.76 -6.33
N GLU A 641 26.34 -44.91 -6.95
CA GLU A 641 26.11 -46.16 -6.21
C GLU A 641 27.42 -46.98 -6.19
N LEU A 642 28.21 -46.82 -5.12
CA LEU A 642 29.22 -47.79 -4.68
C LEU A 642 29.23 -47.91 -3.16
#